data_AF-A0A2P4YAI3-F1
#
_entry.id   AF-A0A2P4YAI3-F1
#
_cell.length_a   1.000
_cell.length_b   1.000
_cell.length_c   1.000
_cell.angle_alpha   90.00
_cell.angle_beta   90.00
_cell.angle_gamma   90.00
#
_symmetry.space_group_name_H-M   'P 1'
#
loop_
_entity.id
_entity.type
_entity.pdbx_description
1 polymer ?
#
loop_
_entity_poly.entity_id
_entity_poly.type
_entity_poly.pdbx_seq_one_letter_code
_entity_poly.pdbx_strand_id
1 'polypeptide(L)'
;MQTERLNDPELALKLQNDPFLRLEHENEDKRAAKKRSRGLQALVELQDAEFKDDYGSNLALRAQFRNKKKQLKSREQKAKRLGLGIPLLDVHPDDVVASRAVVFKDIPQKRRAQSSGRPTKTSKSRSTDSKVPTTTTREDSFQHFGDSVGSQLLRLKTAKRLAKKRARK
;
A
#
# COMPACT_ATOMS: atom_id res chain seq x y z
N MET A 1 -35.06 17.44 12.71
CA MET A 1 -34.48 18.23 11.60
C MET A 1 -35.53 18.30 10.50
N GLN A 2 -36.21 19.44 10.35
CA GLN A 2 -37.12 19.64 9.22
C GLN A 2 -36.28 19.92 7.97
N THR A 3 -36.46 19.13 6.93
CA THR A 3 -35.81 19.34 5.63
C THR A 3 -36.63 20.34 4.84
N GLU A 4 -36.16 21.57 4.73
CA GLU A 4 -36.76 22.56 3.83
C GLU A 4 -36.63 22.09 2.38
N ARG A 5 -37.72 22.13 1.63
CA ARG A 5 -37.72 21.76 0.22
C ARG A 5 -37.31 22.97 -0.61
N LEU A 6 -36.37 22.75 -1.52
CA LEU A 6 -35.75 23.81 -2.33
C LEU A 6 -36.69 24.41 -3.41
N ASN A 7 -37.87 23.81 -3.64
CA ASN A 7 -38.78 24.23 -4.69
C ASN A 7 -40.22 23.83 -4.37
N ASP A 8 -40.85 24.57 -3.46
CA ASP A 8 -42.20 24.27 -2.98
C ASP A 8 -43.28 24.80 -3.95
N PRO A 9 -44.08 23.92 -4.59
CA PRO A 9 -45.11 24.35 -5.55
C PRO A 9 -46.21 25.17 -4.88
N GLU A 10 -46.47 24.93 -3.59
CA GLU A 10 -47.44 25.70 -2.81
C GLU A 10 -47.00 27.15 -2.60
N LEU A 11 -45.70 27.39 -2.42
CA LEU A 11 -45.14 28.73 -2.30
C LEU A 11 -45.24 29.47 -3.63
N ALA A 12 -45.02 28.78 -4.75
CA ALA A 12 -45.17 29.34 -6.09
C ALA A 12 -46.61 29.80 -6.37
N LEU A 13 -47.62 28.99 -5.99
CA LEU A 13 -49.03 29.38 -6.11
C LEU A 13 -49.37 30.59 -5.24
N LYS A 14 -48.85 30.65 -4.00
CA LYS A 14 -49.06 31.80 -3.11
C LYS A 14 -48.44 33.08 -3.66
N LEU A 15 -47.24 33.02 -4.23
CA LEU A 15 -46.59 34.17 -4.89
C LEU A 15 -47.34 34.66 -6.14
N GLN A 16 -48.08 33.79 -6.83
CA GLN A 16 -48.92 34.20 -7.97
C GLN A 16 -50.22 34.86 -7.53
N ASN A 17 -50.81 34.37 -6.44
CA ASN A 17 -52.11 34.85 -5.95
C ASN A 17 -51.99 36.11 -5.06
N ASP A 18 -50.84 36.31 -4.42
CA ASP A 18 -50.58 37.45 -3.53
C ASP A 18 -49.35 38.26 -3.97
N PRO A 19 -49.55 39.49 -4.50
CA PRO A 19 -48.45 40.33 -4.96
C PRO A 19 -47.60 40.93 -3.83
N PHE A 20 -48.10 40.98 -2.59
CA PHE A 20 -47.40 41.58 -1.45
C PHE A 20 -46.58 40.56 -0.64
N LEU A 21 -46.89 39.27 -0.76
CA LEU A 21 -46.20 38.18 -0.06
C LEU A 21 -44.67 38.26 -0.17
N ARG A 22 -44.15 38.64 -1.34
CA ARG A 22 -42.71 38.81 -1.58
C ARG A 22 -42.10 39.94 -0.73
N LEU A 23 -42.81 41.04 -0.56
CA LEU A 23 -42.33 42.20 0.21
C LEU A 23 -42.34 41.91 1.71
N GLU A 24 -43.37 41.21 2.18
CA GLU A 24 -43.52 40.85 3.59
C GLU A 24 -42.39 39.91 4.08
N HIS A 25 -41.95 39.00 3.21
CA HIS A 25 -40.94 37.99 3.56
C HIS A 25 -39.51 38.34 3.11
N GLU A 26 -39.30 39.44 2.37
CA GLU A 26 -38.00 39.76 1.77
C GLU A 26 -36.85 39.81 2.81
N ASN A 27 -37.12 40.36 3.99
CA ASN A 27 -36.13 40.47 5.06
C ASN A 27 -35.84 39.13 5.74
N GLU A 28 -36.85 38.28 5.89
CA GLU A 28 -36.72 36.95 6.48
C GLU A 28 -35.99 36.01 5.52
N ASP A 29 -36.32 36.07 4.24
CA ASP A 29 -35.65 35.35 3.16
C ASP A 29 -34.17 35.73 3.06
N LYS A 30 -33.85 37.03 3.13
CA LYS A 30 -32.45 37.50 3.19
C LYS A 30 -31.72 36.95 4.41
N ARG A 31 -32.35 36.88 5.58
CA ARG A 31 -31.75 36.31 6.79
C ARG A 31 -31.53 34.81 6.66
N ALA A 32 -32.52 34.08 6.12
CA ALA A 32 -32.42 32.64 5.89
C ALA A 32 -31.33 32.33 4.85
N ALA A 33 -31.29 33.07 3.74
CA ALA A 33 -30.26 32.94 2.72
C ALA A 33 -28.85 33.16 3.27
N LYS A 34 -28.64 34.19 4.11
CA LYS A 34 -27.34 34.44 4.79
C LYS A 34 -26.94 33.32 5.75
N LYS A 35 -27.90 32.74 6.49
CA LYS A 35 -27.63 31.59 7.36
C LYS A 35 -27.20 30.36 6.53
N ARG A 36 -27.89 30.09 5.42
CA ARG A 36 -27.55 29.00 4.50
C ARG A 36 -26.20 29.23 3.83
N SER A 37 -25.90 30.45 3.36
CA SER A 37 -24.63 30.76 2.71
C SER A 37 -23.43 30.56 3.63
N ARG A 38 -23.56 30.91 4.93
CA ARG A 38 -22.53 30.63 5.94
C ARG A 38 -22.30 29.13 6.12
N GLY A 39 -23.38 28.34 6.16
CA GLY A 39 -23.29 26.88 6.24
C GLY A 39 -22.59 26.27 5.03
N LEU A 40 -22.92 26.74 3.83
CA LEU A 40 -22.28 26.31 2.59
C LEU A 40 -20.79 26.67 2.55
N GLN A 41 -20.42 27.89 2.96
CA GLN A 41 -19.02 28.31 3.06
C GLN A 41 -18.23 27.41 4.02
N ALA A 42 -18.78 27.11 5.20
CA ALA A 42 -18.12 26.21 6.14
C ALA A 42 -17.93 24.79 5.58
N LEU A 43 -18.89 24.28 4.79
CA LEU A 43 -18.75 22.99 4.12
C LEU A 43 -17.68 23.00 3.03
N VAL A 44 -17.60 24.08 2.24
CA VAL A 44 -16.56 24.27 1.22
C VAL A 44 -15.19 24.38 1.88
N GLU A 45 -15.06 25.15 2.96
CA GLU A 45 -13.80 25.27 3.72
C GLU A 45 -13.35 23.93 4.30
N LEU A 46 -14.28 23.12 4.81
CA LEU A 46 -13.97 21.77 5.31
C LEU A 46 -13.50 20.87 4.17
N GLN A 47 -14.22 20.87 3.05
CA GLN A 47 -13.82 20.12 1.86
C GLN A 47 -12.43 20.54 1.37
N ASP A 48 -12.19 21.85 1.25
CA ASP A 48 -10.91 22.39 0.82
C ASP A 48 -9.79 22.08 1.81
N ALA A 49 -10.07 21.96 3.12
CA ALA A 49 -9.08 21.57 4.12
C ALA A 49 -8.73 20.07 4.03
N GLU A 50 -9.72 19.20 3.81
CA GLU A 50 -9.53 17.75 3.72
C GLU A 50 -8.95 17.29 2.37
N PHE A 51 -9.38 17.92 1.28
CA PHE A 51 -9.08 17.50 -0.10
C PHE A 51 -8.17 18.50 -0.84
N LYS A 52 -7.56 19.48 -0.15
CA LYS A 52 -6.62 20.40 -0.79
C LYS A 52 -5.48 19.72 -1.52
N ASP A 53 -5.02 18.60 -0.96
CA ASP A 53 -3.89 17.84 -1.45
C ASP A 53 -4.32 16.43 -1.87
N ASP A 54 -5.12 16.38 -2.95
CA ASP A 54 -5.49 15.15 -3.63
C ASP A 54 -4.28 14.27 -3.96
N TYR A 55 -3.14 14.90 -4.31
CA TYR A 55 -1.94 14.17 -4.66
C TYR A 55 -1.33 13.46 -3.46
N GLY A 56 -1.10 14.17 -2.36
CA GLY A 56 -0.56 13.62 -1.11
C GLY A 56 -1.43 12.50 -0.54
N SER A 57 -2.75 12.71 -0.53
CA SER A 57 -3.72 11.69 -0.10
C SER A 57 -3.65 10.43 -0.96
N ASN A 58 -3.68 10.58 -2.29
CA ASN A 58 -3.60 9.45 -3.21
C ASN A 58 -2.24 8.74 -3.16
N LEU A 59 -1.15 9.48 -2.95
CA LEU A 59 0.18 8.92 -2.78
C LEU A 59 0.23 8.02 -1.53
N ALA A 60 -0.26 8.51 -0.39
CA ALA A 60 -0.36 7.76 0.85
C ALA A 60 -1.21 6.49 0.68
N LEU A 61 -2.37 6.62 0.02
CA LEU A 61 -3.25 5.50 -0.27
C LEU A 61 -2.57 4.42 -1.14
N ARG A 62 -1.90 4.84 -2.23
CA ARG A 62 -1.14 3.93 -3.10
C ARG A 62 -0.01 3.23 -2.34
N ALA A 63 0.69 3.95 -1.46
CA ALA A 63 1.74 3.37 -0.63
C ALA A 63 1.17 2.30 0.32
N GLN A 64 0.04 2.56 0.97
CA GLN A 64 -0.65 1.58 1.82
C GLN A 64 -1.07 0.33 1.04
N PHE A 65 -1.67 0.48 -0.15
CA PHE A 65 -2.07 -0.66 -0.98
C PHE A 65 -0.86 -1.50 -1.44
N ARG A 66 0.24 -0.84 -1.83
CA ARG A 66 1.49 -1.53 -2.20
C ARG A 66 2.06 -2.33 -1.02
N ASN A 67 2.04 -1.74 0.17
CA ASN A 67 2.49 -2.41 1.40
C ASN A 67 1.60 -3.61 1.75
N LYS A 68 0.27 -3.45 1.73
CA LYS A 68 -0.68 -4.55 1.95
C LYS A 68 -0.51 -5.67 0.92
N LYS A 69 -0.35 -5.34 -0.37
CA LYS A 69 -0.09 -6.32 -1.44
C LYS A 69 1.21 -7.10 -1.20
N LYS A 70 2.27 -6.42 -0.74
CA LYS A 70 3.55 -7.07 -0.39
C LYS A 70 3.38 -8.03 0.79
N GLN A 71 2.63 -7.62 1.83
CA GLN A 71 2.34 -8.47 2.99
C GLN A 71 1.53 -9.72 2.59
N LEU A 72 0.48 -9.56 1.80
CA LEU A 72 -0.33 -10.69 1.30
C LEU A 72 0.51 -11.68 0.50
N LYS A 73 1.33 -11.19 -0.45
CA LYS A 73 2.24 -12.06 -1.21
C LYS A 73 3.23 -12.81 -0.31
N SER A 74 3.72 -12.17 0.75
CA SER A 74 4.58 -12.83 1.74
C SER A 74 3.83 -13.90 2.51
N ARG A 75 2.59 -13.64 2.94
CA ARG A 75 1.73 -14.62 3.62
C ARG A 75 1.40 -15.80 2.72
N GLU A 76 1.04 -15.58 1.46
CA GLU A 76 0.82 -16.65 0.47
C GLU A 76 2.05 -17.52 0.26
N GLN A 77 3.24 -16.92 0.16
CA GLN A 77 4.49 -17.68 0.07
C GLN A 77 4.75 -18.52 1.33
N LYS A 78 4.43 -17.99 2.51
CA LYS A 78 4.52 -18.75 3.78
C LYS A 78 3.51 -19.90 3.80
N ALA A 79 2.26 -19.66 3.37
CA ALA A 79 1.23 -20.69 3.27
C ALA A 79 1.68 -21.86 2.38
N LYS A 80 2.18 -21.53 1.18
CA LYS A 80 2.74 -22.51 0.23
C LYS A 80 3.92 -23.29 0.82
N ARG A 81 4.80 -22.64 1.58
CA ARG A 81 5.92 -23.33 2.28
C ARG A 81 5.44 -24.29 3.36
N LEU A 82 4.31 -24.00 4.00
CA LEU A 82 3.68 -24.89 4.98
C LEU A 82 2.80 -25.97 4.33
N GLY A 83 2.66 -25.97 2.99
CA GLY A 83 1.78 -26.88 2.27
C GLY A 83 0.29 -26.57 2.44
N LEU A 84 -0.05 -25.35 2.86
CA LEU A 84 -1.43 -24.93 3.09
C LEU A 84 -2.01 -24.32 1.81
N GLY A 85 -3.18 -24.83 1.40
CA GLY A 85 -3.98 -24.28 0.29
C GLY A 85 -4.90 -23.12 0.70
N ILE A 86 -4.85 -22.71 1.96
CA ILE A 86 -5.70 -21.65 2.54
C ILE A 86 -4.87 -20.40 2.87
N PRO A 87 -5.47 -19.20 2.80
CA PRO A 87 -4.79 -17.97 3.16
C PRO A 87 -4.45 -17.95 4.66
N LEU A 88 -3.23 -17.53 4.99
CA LEU A 88 -2.82 -17.34 6.38
C LEU A 88 -3.44 -16.06 6.95
N LEU A 89 -4.15 -16.22 8.07
CA LEU A 89 -4.70 -15.12 8.84
C LEU A 89 -3.67 -14.53 9.80
N ASP A 90 -3.98 -13.35 10.33
CA ASP A 90 -3.20 -12.75 11.41
C ASP A 90 -3.46 -13.49 12.72
N VAL A 91 -2.44 -13.61 13.56
CA VAL A 91 -2.51 -14.33 14.83
C VAL A 91 -3.42 -13.55 15.77
N HIS A 92 -4.50 -14.16 16.22
CA HIS A 92 -5.37 -13.57 17.24
C HIS A 92 -4.79 -13.87 18.64
N PRO A 93 -4.82 -12.92 19.59
CA PRO A 93 -4.31 -13.14 20.94
C PRO A 93 -5.01 -14.29 21.65
N ASP A 94 -6.31 -14.44 21.46
CA ASP A 94 -7.09 -15.50 22.11
C ASP A 94 -6.65 -16.90 21.67
N ASP A 95 -6.28 -17.07 20.40
CA ASP A 95 -5.74 -18.33 19.87
C ASP A 95 -4.44 -18.71 20.58
N VAL A 96 -3.61 -17.72 20.93
CA VAL A 96 -2.36 -17.91 21.67
C VAL A 96 -2.64 -18.37 23.10
N VAL A 97 -3.65 -17.78 23.77
CA VAL A 97 -4.03 -18.18 25.13
C VAL A 97 -4.62 -19.59 25.12
N ALA A 98 -5.58 -19.86 24.23
CA ALA A 98 -6.22 -21.15 24.10
C ALA A 98 -5.21 -22.25 23.79
N SER A 99 -4.33 -22.05 22.81
CA SER A 99 -3.31 -23.05 22.43
C SER A 99 -2.32 -23.37 23.56
N ARG A 100 -2.01 -22.39 24.43
CA ARG A 100 -1.16 -22.62 25.62
C ARG A 100 -1.87 -23.40 26.72
N ALA A 101 -3.19 -23.26 26.83
CA ALA A 101 -3.99 -23.95 27.84
C ALA A 101 -4.23 -25.44 27.50
N VAL A 102 -4.05 -25.85 26.24
CA VAL A 102 -4.24 -27.24 25.83
C VAL A 102 -3.11 -28.13 26.33
N VAL A 103 -3.45 -29.13 27.15
CA VAL A 103 -2.54 -30.20 27.59
C VAL A 103 -2.83 -31.45 26.78
N PHE A 104 -1.93 -31.80 25.87
CA PHE A 104 -2.04 -33.04 25.09
C PHE A 104 -1.57 -34.23 25.94
N LYS A 105 -2.48 -35.18 26.21
CA LYS A 105 -2.13 -36.48 26.81
C LYS A 105 -1.69 -37.44 25.69
N ASP A 106 -0.62 -38.19 25.94
CA ASP A 106 -0.14 -39.32 25.12
C ASP A 106 0.34 -39.03 23.69
N ILE A 107 0.91 -37.84 23.42
CA ILE A 107 1.70 -37.66 22.19
C ILE A 107 3.12 -38.20 22.47
N PRO A 108 3.54 -39.33 21.87
CA PRO A 108 4.94 -39.72 21.94
C PRO A 108 5.74 -38.59 21.31
N GLN A 109 6.49 -37.87 22.15
CA GLN A 109 7.38 -36.78 21.73
C GLN A 109 8.37 -37.38 20.73
N LYS A 110 8.06 -37.29 19.43
CA LYS A 110 9.05 -37.51 18.38
C LYS A 110 10.05 -36.37 18.60
N ARG A 111 11.11 -36.66 19.34
CA ARG A 111 12.20 -35.74 19.66
C ARG A 111 12.58 -35.09 18.34
N ARG A 112 12.10 -33.85 18.13
CA ARG A 112 12.56 -33.02 17.03
C ARG A 112 14.05 -32.88 17.33
N ALA A 113 14.89 -33.57 16.55
CA ALA A 113 16.31 -33.39 16.64
C ALA A 113 16.53 -31.89 16.51
N GLN A 114 16.86 -31.25 17.63
CA GLN A 114 17.39 -29.90 17.65
C GLN A 114 18.62 -30.02 16.75
N SER A 115 18.51 -29.60 15.49
CA SER A 115 19.67 -29.41 14.64
C SER A 115 20.39 -28.20 15.24
N SER A 116 21.10 -28.46 16.33
CA SER A 116 22.06 -27.57 16.93
C SER A 116 23.00 -27.11 15.83
N GLY A 117 23.20 -25.79 15.80
CA GLY A 117 24.08 -25.01 14.95
C GLY A 117 24.76 -25.75 13.80
N ARG A 118 24.39 -25.38 12.57
CA ARG A 118 25.31 -25.48 11.43
C ARG A 118 26.60 -24.75 11.85
N PRO A 119 27.75 -25.43 11.97
CA PRO A 119 28.98 -24.76 12.37
C PRO A 119 29.39 -23.85 11.21
N THR A 120 29.27 -22.54 11.42
CA THR A 120 29.94 -21.55 10.59
C THR A 120 31.42 -21.79 10.77
N LYS A 121 32.07 -22.39 9.76
CA LYS A 121 33.53 -22.50 9.71
C LYS A 121 34.11 -21.09 9.82
N THR A 122 34.62 -20.76 11.00
CA THR A 122 35.42 -19.57 11.23
C THR A 122 36.78 -19.79 10.56
N SER A 123 36.90 -19.37 9.30
CA SER A 123 38.21 -19.25 8.65
C SER A 123 38.93 -18.06 9.26
N LYS A 124 39.75 -18.35 10.27
CA LYS A 124 40.73 -17.43 10.83
C LYS A 124 41.93 -17.43 9.88
N SER A 125 42.10 -16.39 9.08
CA SER A 125 43.39 -16.05 8.46
C SER A 125 43.70 -14.59 8.72
N ARG A 126 44.89 -14.41 9.30
CA ARG A 126 45.54 -13.17 9.69
C ARG A 126 45.88 -12.30 8.49
N SER A 127 45.60 -11.00 8.67
CA SER A 127 46.38 -9.79 8.35
C SER A 127 47.06 -9.56 6.99
N THR A 128 47.12 -8.26 6.69
CA THR A 128 47.95 -7.54 5.71
C THR A 128 47.56 -7.73 4.25
N ASP A 129 46.76 -6.82 3.69
CA ASP A 129 47.31 -5.64 3.01
C ASP A 129 46.15 -4.78 2.46
N SER A 130 46.40 -3.49 2.40
CA SER A 130 45.54 -2.45 1.87
C SER A 130 45.13 -2.71 0.40
N LYS A 131 43.83 -2.75 0.12
CA LYS A 131 43.24 -2.35 -1.18
C LYS A 131 41.72 -2.25 -1.09
N VAL A 132 41.23 -1.08 -1.45
CA VAL A 132 39.83 -0.70 -1.60
C VAL A 132 39.09 -1.74 -2.46
N PRO A 133 37.93 -2.27 -2.06
CA PRO A 133 37.17 -3.17 -2.91
C PRO A 133 36.50 -2.35 -4.02
N THR A 134 37.07 -2.42 -5.22
CA THR A 134 36.35 -2.07 -6.45
C THR A 134 35.12 -2.96 -6.53
N THR A 135 33.96 -2.33 -6.63
CA THR A 135 32.67 -2.97 -6.84
C THR A 135 32.75 -3.87 -8.07
N THR A 136 32.84 -5.18 -7.85
CA THR A 136 32.66 -6.14 -8.93
C THR A 136 31.18 -6.06 -9.34
N THR A 137 30.96 -5.40 -10.47
CA THR A 137 29.69 -5.28 -11.15
C THR A 137 29.19 -6.69 -11.46
N ARG A 138 28.26 -7.19 -10.64
CA ARG A 138 27.27 -8.15 -11.15
C ARG A 138 26.61 -7.43 -12.32
N GLU A 139 26.67 -8.03 -13.51
CA GLU A 139 26.11 -7.42 -14.72
C GLU A 139 24.61 -7.21 -14.51
N ASP A 140 24.28 -6.00 -14.11
CA ASP A 140 22.94 -5.62 -13.71
C ASP A 140 22.14 -5.40 -15.00
N SER A 141 21.12 -6.24 -15.18
CA SER A 141 20.41 -6.40 -16.46
C SER A 141 19.66 -5.14 -16.91
N PHE A 142 19.71 -4.07 -16.11
CA PHE A 142 19.08 -2.79 -16.37
C PHE A 142 20.04 -1.64 -16.72
N GLN A 143 21.36 -1.86 -16.72
CA GLN A 143 22.35 -0.79 -16.93
C GLN A 143 22.31 -0.13 -18.32
N HIS A 144 21.64 -0.75 -19.30
CA HIS A 144 21.48 -0.20 -20.65
C HIS A 144 20.01 -0.08 -21.08
N PHE A 145 19.08 0.00 -20.11
CA PHE A 145 17.67 0.20 -20.43
C PHE A 145 17.46 1.60 -21.04
N GLY A 146 16.97 1.64 -22.28
CA GLY A 146 16.79 2.89 -23.04
C GLY A 146 17.94 3.27 -23.99
N ASP A 147 19.09 2.59 -23.90
CA ASP A 147 20.20 2.75 -24.84
C ASP A 147 20.26 1.56 -25.81
N SER A 148 19.71 1.76 -27.01
CA SER A 148 19.58 0.70 -28.02
C SER A 148 20.93 0.18 -28.50
N VAL A 149 21.94 1.06 -28.63
CA VAL A 149 23.29 0.70 -29.09
C VAL A 149 24.06 0.00 -27.98
N GLY A 150 23.99 0.52 -26.75
CA GLY A 150 24.62 -0.09 -25.58
C GLY A 150 24.15 -1.52 -25.32
N SER A 151 22.83 -1.76 -25.43
CA SER A 151 22.24 -3.08 -25.24
C SER A 151 22.69 -4.10 -26.30
N GLN A 152 22.79 -3.70 -27.57
CA GLN A 152 23.26 -4.56 -28.66
C GLN A 152 24.74 -4.94 -28.49
N LEU A 153 25.57 -3.97 -28.13
CA LEU A 153 27.01 -4.17 -27.95
C LEU A 153 27.30 -5.11 -26.77
N LEU A 154 26.51 -5.05 -25.70
CA LEU A 154 26.60 -6.00 -24.58
C LEU A 154 26.23 -7.42 -25.02
N ARG A 155 25.11 -7.60 -25.75
CA ARG A 155 24.69 -8.91 -26.27
C ARG A 155 25.75 -9.55 -27.16
N LEU A 156 26.40 -8.75 -28.02
CA LEU A 156 27.49 -9.22 -28.87
C LEU A 156 28.73 -9.64 -28.05
N LYS A 157 29.08 -8.88 -27.01
CA LYS A 157 30.18 -9.24 -26.09
C LYS A 157 29.88 -10.54 -25.34
N THR A 158 28.66 -10.73 -24.83
CA THR A 158 28.26 -11.97 -24.14
C THR A 158 28.28 -13.16 -25.10
N ALA A 159 27.78 -12.99 -26.33
CA ALA A 159 27.80 -14.02 -27.36
C ALA A 159 29.23 -14.42 -27.74
N LYS A 160 30.14 -13.46 -27.93
CA LYS A 160 31.57 -13.74 -28.20
C LYS A 160 32.24 -14.49 -27.05
N ARG A 161 31.96 -14.11 -25.79
CA ARG A 161 32.47 -14.83 -24.61
C ARG A 161 31.96 -16.27 -24.54
N LEU A 162 30.69 -16.51 -24.88
CA LEU A 162 30.11 -17.87 -24.93
C LEU A 162 30.71 -18.70 -26.06
N ALA A 163 30.89 -18.12 -27.25
CA ALA A 163 31.55 -18.80 -28.37
C ALA A 163 33.02 -19.17 -28.03
N LYS A 164 33.78 -18.26 -27.41
CA LYS A 164 35.15 -18.53 -26.93
C LYS A 164 35.20 -19.62 -25.87
N LYS A 165 34.20 -19.72 -25.00
CA LYS A 165 34.09 -20.82 -24.01
C LYS A 165 33.76 -22.16 -24.67
N ARG A 166 32.90 -22.15 -25.69
CA ARG A 166 32.54 -23.36 -26.47
C ARG A 166 33.71 -23.88 -27.29
N ALA A 167 34.55 -23.01 -27.83
CA ALA A 167 35.75 -23.40 -28.58
C ALA A 167 36.92 -23.92 -27.69
N ARG A 168 36.78 -23.86 -26.36
CA ARG A 168 37.79 -24.34 -25.39
C ARG A 168 37.38 -25.65 -24.70
N LYS A 169 36.23 -26.21 -25.07
CA LYS A 169 35.76 -27.54 -24.68
C LYS A 169 35.87 -28.46 -25.89
#